data_AF-A0AAU7RAA5-F1
#
_entry.id   AF-A0AAU7RAA5-F1
#
_cell.length_a   1.000
_cell.length_b   1.000
_cell.length_c   1.000
_cell.angle_alpha   90.00
_cell.angle_beta   90.00
_cell.angle_gamma   90.00
#
_symmetry.space_group_name_H-M   'P 1'
#
loop_
_entity.id
_entity.type
_entity.pdbx_description
1 polymer ?
#
loop_
_entity_poly.entity_id
_entity_poly.type
_entity_poly.pdbx_seq_one_letter_code
_entity_poly.pdbx_strand_id
1 'polypeptide(L)'
;MFHHPDGLILIVDKGYRDRDTETWLNDSGITVVRPAYRTEPARPGRGLLRAVRQSIESVNQTFKGQLDLEQHGGRTITGVAVRVLQRVLALTAAIWHNWHTGQPIMRSLVAYDH
;
A
#
# COMPACT_ATOMS: atom_id res chain seq x y z
N MET A 1 6.66 -21.18 -6.26
CA MET A 1 5.31 -20.68 -6.57
C MET A 1 4.57 -20.58 -5.25
N PHE A 2 4.07 -19.40 -4.86
CA PHE A 2 3.29 -19.29 -3.62
C PHE A 2 1.95 -19.96 -3.86
N HIS A 3 1.79 -21.17 -3.36
CA HIS A 3 0.52 -21.88 -3.40
C HIS A 3 -0.09 -21.78 -2.01
N HIS A 4 -1.05 -20.87 -1.85
CA HIS A 4 -1.97 -20.92 -0.72
C HIS A 4 -3.38 -20.75 -1.29
N PRO A 5 -4.04 -21.86 -1.70
CA PRO A 5 -5.32 -21.79 -2.38
C PRO A 5 -6.43 -21.17 -1.51
N ASP A 6 -6.30 -21.20 -0.18
CA ASP A 6 -7.31 -20.70 0.79
C ASP A 6 -6.75 -19.71 1.84
N GLY A 7 -5.50 -19.24 1.69
CA GLY A 7 -4.85 -18.41 2.72
C GLY A 7 -4.41 -17.03 2.24
N LEU A 8 -4.18 -16.12 3.19
CA LEU A 8 -3.84 -14.72 2.91
C LEU A 8 -2.33 -14.58 2.70
N ILE A 9 -1.92 -13.88 1.64
CA ILE A 9 -0.52 -13.45 1.48
C ILE A 9 -0.39 -12.03 2.01
N LEU A 10 0.38 -11.85 3.08
CA LEU A 10 0.67 -10.54 3.65
C LEU A 10 2.05 -10.08 3.21
N ILE A 11 2.10 -8.98 2.45
CA ILE A 11 3.35 -8.35 2.05
C ILE A 11 3.68 -7.25 3.03
N VAL A 12 4.86 -7.32 3.64
CA VAL A 12 5.32 -6.36 4.66
C VAL A 12 6.68 -5.80 4.32
N ASP A 13 7.00 -4.67 4.95
CA ASP A 13 8.32 -4.08 4.86
C ASP A 13 9.38 -4.97 5.52
N LYS A 14 10.63 -4.77 5.12
CA LYS A 14 11.80 -5.47 5.63
C LYS A 14 11.91 -5.46 7.16
N GLY A 15 11.48 -4.37 7.81
CA GLY A 15 11.55 -4.22 9.28
C GLY A 15 10.70 -5.22 10.07
N TYR A 16 9.69 -5.84 9.47
CA TYR A 16 8.81 -6.82 10.11
C TYR A 16 9.46 -8.21 10.13
N ARG A 17 10.54 -8.34 10.90
CA ARG A 17 11.34 -9.59 11.01
C ARG A 17 11.05 -10.42 12.25
N ASP A 18 10.09 -9.99 13.06
CA ASP A 18 9.79 -10.63 14.33
C ASP A 18 9.36 -12.08 14.12
N ARG A 19 10.06 -13.02 14.75
CA ARG A 19 9.86 -14.45 14.53
C ARG A 19 8.54 -14.91 15.11
N ASP A 20 8.18 -14.42 16.30
CA ASP A 20 6.97 -14.84 17.00
C ASP A 20 5.73 -14.36 16.24
N THR A 21 5.76 -13.13 15.73
CA THR A 21 4.72 -12.59 14.84
C THR A 21 4.64 -13.37 13.53
N GLU A 22 5.77 -13.70 12.92
CA GLU A 22 5.79 -14.46 11.65
C GLU A 22 5.23 -15.88 11.86
N THR A 23 5.57 -16.54 12.97
CA THR A 23 5.01 -17.84 13.36
C THR A 23 3.51 -17.74 13.60
N TRP A 24 3.06 -16.77 14.41
CA TRP A 24 1.64 -16.57 14.69
C TRP A 24 0.80 -16.32 13.43
N LEU A 25 1.32 -15.52 12.49
CA LEU A 25 0.68 -15.28 11.19
C LEU A 25 0.59 -16.57 10.36
N ASN A 26 1.68 -17.33 10.27
CA ASN A 26 1.68 -18.61 9.55
C ASN A 26 0.70 -19.62 10.17
N ASP A 27 0.64 -19.71 11.50
CA ASP A 27 -0.32 -20.56 12.23
C ASP A 27 -1.77 -20.14 11.95
N SER A 28 -1.99 -18.86 11.64
CA SER A 28 -3.29 -18.31 11.24
C SER A 28 -3.59 -18.47 9.74
N GLY A 29 -2.76 -19.18 8.97
CA GLY A 29 -2.91 -19.34 7.52
C GLY A 29 -2.52 -18.09 6.71
N ILE A 30 -1.69 -17.22 7.28
CA ILE A 30 -1.20 -15.99 6.64
C ILE A 30 0.27 -16.17 6.29
N THR A 31 0.57 -16.23 5.00
CA THR A 31 1.96 -16.30 4.52
C THR A 31 2.57 -14.90 4.43
N VAL A 32 3.59 -14.63 5.24
CA VAL A 32 4.31 -13.36 5.23
C VAL A 32 5.40 -13.34 4.15
N VAL A 33 5.35 -12.32 3.29
CA VAL A 33 6.36 -12.06 2.25
C VAL A 33 7.02 -10.72 2.53
N ARG A 34 8.33 -10.74 2.78
CA ARG A 34 9.14 -9.54 3.04
C ARG A 34 10.48 -9.60 2.34
N PRO A 35 11.10 -8.45 2.04
CA PRO A 35 12.49 -8.42 1.58
C PRO A 35 13.42 -9.06 2.62
N ALA A 36 14.40 -9.84 2.15
CA ALA A 36 15.45 -10.41 2.99
C ALA A 36 16.47 -9.33 3.39
N TYR A 37 17.02 -9.42 4.61
CA TYR A 37 18.25 -8.70 4.96
C TYR A 37 19.45 -9.27 4.20
N ARG A 38 20.52 -8.46 4.09
CA ARG A 38 21.77 -8.90 3.43
C ARG A 38 22.38 -10.13 4.12
N THR A 39 22.12 -10.27 5.41
CA THR A 39 22.55 -11.39 6.27
C THR A 39 21.60 -12.58 6.24
N GLU A 40 20.47 -12.49 5.51
CA GLU A 40 19.47 -13.57 5.40
C GLU A 40 19.56 -14.22 4.01
N PRO A 41 19.28 -15.53 3.89
CA PRO A 41 19.14 -16.18 2.60
C PRO A 41 18.00 -15.55 1.78
N ALA A 42 18.11 -15.63 0.46
CA ALA A 42 17.10 -15.09 -0.44
C ALA A 42 15.73 -15.75 -0.18
N ARG A 43 14.73 -14.92 0.13
CA ARG A 43 13.35 -15.36 0.35
C ARG A 43 12.60 -15.42 -0.99
N PRO A 44 11.66 -16.36 -1.18
CA PRO A 44 10.80 -16.40 -2.36
C PRO A 44 9.97 -15.10 -2.46
N GLY A 45 9.44 -14.78 -3.65
CA GLY A 45 8.48 -13.66 -3.81
C GLY A 45 9.07 -12.32 -4.16
N ARG A 46 10.36 -12.27 -4.51
CA ARG A 46 11.05 -11.05 -4.95
C ARG A 46 10.38 -10.33 -6.11
N GLY A 47 9.83 -11.06 -7.09
CA GLY A 47 9.09 -10.47 -8.21
C GLY A 47 7.80 -9.77 -7.77
N LEU A 48 7.03 -10.44 -6.90
CA LEU A 48 5.80 -9.88 -6.30
C LEU A 48 6.11 -8.65 -5.44
N LEU A 49 7.16 -8.72 -4.62
CA LEU A 49 7.63 -7.60 -3.80
C LEU A 49 7.93 -6.35 -4.63
N ARG A 50 8.55 -6.50 -5.82
CA ARG A 50 8.84 -5.37 -6.70
C ARG A 50 7.57 -4.72 -7.24
N ALA A 51 6.63 -5.51 -7.75
CA ALA A 51 5.38 -5.00 -8.30
C ALA A 51 4.52 -4.29 -7.24
N VAL A 52 4.37 -4.92 -6.08
CA VAL A 52 3.59 -4.35 -4.97
C VAL A 52 4.26 -3.12 -4.39
N ARG A 53 5.60 -3.10 -4.26
CA ARG A 53 6.33 -1.89 -3.85
C ARG A 53 6.10 -0.73 -4.81
N GLN A 54 6.08 -0.98 -6.12
CA GLN A 54 5.79 0.06 -7.11
C GLN A 54 4.36 0.60 -6.95
N SER A 55 3.38 -0.27 -6.70
CA SER A 55 2.00 0.17 -6.43
C SER A 55 1.89 0.98 -5.14
N ILE A 56 2.52 0.54 -4.06
CA ILE A 56 2.54 1.27 -2.78
C ILE A 56 3.22 2.63 -2.94
N GLU A 57 4.36 2.67 -3.63
CA GLU A 57 5.07 3.92 -3.90
C GLU A 57 4.21 4.86 -4.74
N SER A 58 3.52 4.37 -5.77
CA SER A 58 2.60 5.17 -6.57
C SER A 58 1.47 5.77 -5.72
N VAL A 59 0.85 5.00 -4.83
CA VAL A 59 -0.21 5.50 -3.93
C VAL A 59 0.35 6.52 -2.94
N ASN A 60 1.51 6.25 -2.34
CA ASN A 60 2.17 7.18 -1.42
C ASN A 60 2.60 8.46 -2.13
N GLN A 61 3.04 8.41 -3.38
CA GLN A 61 3.37 9.59 -4.19
C GLN A 61 2.12 10.41 -4.50
N THR A 62 1.00 9.77 -4.85
CA THR A 62 -0.30 10.46 -4.93
C THR A 62 -0.64 11.16 -3.61
N PHE A 63 -0.43 10.49 -2.48
CA PHE A 63 -0.68 11.07 -1.15
C PHE A 63 0.26 12.22 -0.78
N LYS A 64 1.54 12.15 -1.16
CA LYS A 64 2.52 13.21 -0.86
C LYS A 64 2.35 14.41 -1.78
N GLY A 65 2.24 14.17 -3.08
CA GLY A 65 2.13 15.22 -4.11
C GLY A 65 0.73 15.84 -4.17
N GLN A 66 -0.28 15.08 -4.59
CA GLN A 66 -1.64 15.63 -4.82
C GLN A 66 -2.38 15.95 -3.51
N LEU A 67 -2.01 15.32 -2.40
CA LEU A 67 -2.67 15.51 -1.11
C LEU A 67 -1.83 16.33 -0.12
N ASP A 68 -0.66 16.77 -0.58
CA ASP A 68 0.16 17.83 0.01
C ASP A 68 0.48 17.63 1.50
N LEU A 69 0.80 16.39 1.86
CA LEU A 69 1.25 16.05 3.21
C LEU A 69 2.65 16.60 3.53
N GLU A 70 3.39 17.07 2.51
CA GLU A 70 4.72 17.63 2.65
C GLU A 70 4.70 19.16 2.92
N GLN A 71 3.70 19.89 2.40
CA GLN A 71 3.47 21.27 2.85
C GLN A 71 2.86 21.26 4.24
N HIS A 72 3.47 22.03 5.13
CA HIS A 72 3.21 22.06 6.57
C HIS A 72 1.85 22.71 6.93
N GLY A 73 0.74 22.12 6.49
CA GLY A 73 -0.61 22.60 6.77
C GLY A 73 -1.20 22.02 8.07
N GLY A 74 -0.71 20.87 8.52
CA GLY A 74 -1.14 20.17 9.74
C GLY A 74 -0.43 20.66 10.99
N ARG A 75 -1.02 21.63 11.70
CA ARG A 75 -0.49 22.11 12.99
C ARG A 75 -0.92 21.29 14.20
N THR A 76 -1.83 20.33 14.02
CA THR A 76 -2.38 19.45 15.07
C THR A 76 -2.62 18.03 14.54
N ILE A 77 -2.56 17.02 15.41
CA ILE A 77 -2.81 15.60 15.06
C ILE A 77 -4.19 15.43 14.41
N THR A 78 -5.22 16.07 14.98
CA THR A 78 -6.58 16.08 14.42
C THR A 78 -6.61 16.68 13.01
N GLY A 79 -5.91 17.80 12.80
CA GLY A 79 -5.82 18.44 11.49
C GLY A 79 -5.09 17.60 10.44
N VAL A 80 -4.15 16.75 10.86
CA VAL A 80 -3.50 15.76 9.98
C VAL A 80 -4.47 14.62 9.68
N ALA A 81 -5.14 14.06 10.69
CA ALA A 81 -6.08 12.95 10.53
C ALA A 81 -7.24 13.30 9.59
N VAL A 82 -7.86 14.48 9.77
CA VAL A 82 -8.95 14.96 8.90
C VAL A 82 -8.49 15.06 7.44
N ARG A 83 -7.29 15.58 7.20
CA ARG A 83 -6.72 15.68 5.85
C ARG A 83 -6.49 14.31 5.24
N VAL A 84 -5.82 13.40 5.96
CA VAL A 84 -5.60 12.03 5.47
C VAL A 84 -6.93 11.38 5.11
N LEU A 85 -7.94 11.48 5.97
CA LEU A 85 -9.27 10.90 5.72
C LEU A 85 -9.96 11.52 4.50
N GLN A 86 -10.04 12.85 4.41
CA GLN A 86 -10.64 13.55 3.26
C GLN A 86 -9.99 13.14 1.94
N ARG A 87 -8.67 12.98 1.96
CA ARG A 87 -7.86 12.74 0.77
C ARG A 87 -7.92 11.27 0.33
N VAL A 88 -7.96 10.34 1.28
CA VAL A 88 -8.31 8.92 0.99
C VAL A 88 -9.72 8.82 0.41
N LEU A 89 -10.70 9.51 1.00
CA LEU A 89 -12.08 9.52 0.49
C LEU A 89 -12.17 10.08 -0.93
N ALA A 90 -11.47 11.19 -1.22
CA ALA A 90 -11.41 11.77 -2.55
C ALA A 90 -10.80 10.80 -3.59
N LEU A 91 -9.70 10.13 -3.24
CA LEU A 91 -9.10 9.11 -4.11
C LEU A 91 -10.07 7.96 -4.38
N THR A 92 -10.73 7.45 -3.34
CA THR A 92 -11.72 6.37 -3.49
C THR A 92 -12.89 6.79 -4.36
N ALA A 93 -13.40 8.01 -4.18
CA ALA A 93 -14.49 8.56 -4.99
C ALA A 93 -14.09 8.72 -6.46
N ALA A 94 -12.89 9.22 -6.75
CA ALA A 94 -12.40 9.37 -8.11
C ALA A 94 -12.20 8.02 -8.81
N ILE A 95 -11.61 7.03 -8.12
CA ILE A 95 -11.48 5.67 -8.66
C ILE A 95 -12.85 5.04 -8.92
N TRP A 96 -13.79 5.21 -7.99
CA TRP A 96 -15.16 4.71 -8.15
C TRP A 96 -15.88 5.37 -9.33
N HIS A 97 -15.75 6.69 -9.47
CA HIS A 97 -16.33 7.43 -10.60
C HIS A 97 -15.72 7.01 -11.94
N ASN A 98 -14.39 6.85 -12.00
CA ASN A 98 -13.69 6.36 -13.20
C ASN A 98 -14.13 4.95 -13.59
N TRP A 99 -14.35 4.07 -12.59
CA TRP A 99 -14.88 2.74 -12.82
C TRP A 99 -16.30 2.78 -13.38
N HIS A 100 -17.18 3.56 -12.76
CA HIS A 100 -18.59 3.70 -13.16
C HIS A 100 -18.74 4.32 -14.56
N THR A 101 -17.79 5.16 -14.99
CA THR A 101 -17.79 5.82 -16.30
C THR A 101 -16.98 5.07 -17.35
N GLY A 102 -16.43 3.89 -17.02
CA GLY A 102 -15.71 3.05 -17.97
C GLY A 102 -14.38 3.65 -18.46
N GLN A 103 -13.72 4.46 -17.64
CA GLN A 103 -12.45 5.08 -18.03
C GLN A 103 -11.37 4.01 -18.28
N PRO A 104 -10.51 4.20 -19.31
CA PRO A 104 -9.47 3.23 -19.66
C PRO A 104 -8.41 3.08 -18.57
N ILE A 105 -8.23 4.08 -17.71
CA ILE A 105 -7.29 4.08 -16.60
C ILE A 105 -8.04 4.48 -15.31
N MET A 106 -8.48 3.48 -14.54
CA MET A 106 -9.30 3.67 -13.33
C MET A 106 -8.65 4.56 -12.27
N ARG A 107 -7.32 4.58 -12.19
CA ARG A 107 -6.55 5.37 -11.21
C ARG A 107 -6.07 6.72 -11.74
N SER A 108 -6.47 7.12 -12.95
CA SER A 108 -6.11 8.43 -13.48
C SER A 108 -6.84 9.53 -12.70
N LEU A 109 -6.08 10.50 -12.19
CA LEU A 109 -6.61 11.64 -11.45
C LEU A 109 -6.50 12.97 -12.22
N VAL A 110 -5.98 12.93 -13.45
CA VAL A 110 -5.72 14.12 -14.28
C VAL A 110 -6.99 14.97 -14.48
N ALA A 111 -8.15 14.33 -14.62
CA ALA A 111 -9.42 15.03 -14.81
C ALA A 111 -9.95 15.74 -13.54
N TYR A 112 -9.33 15.52 -12.38
CA TYR A 112 -9.72 16.12 -11.10
C TYR A 112 -8.64 17.09 -10.56
N ASP A 113 -7.59 17.32 -11.33
CA ASP A 113 -6.51 18.27 -11.00
C ASP A 113 -7.00 19.67 -11.40
N HIS A 114 -7.47 20.44 -10.43
CA HIS A 114 -8.00 21.80 -10.58
C HIS A 114 -7.31 22.76 -9.62
#